data_AF-A0AA93HLZ4-F1
#
_entry.id   AF-A0AA93HLZ4-F1
#
_cell.length_a   1.000
_cell.length_b   1.000
_cell.length_c   1.000
_cell.angle_alpha   90.00
_cell.angle_beta   90.00
_cell.angle_gamma   90.00
#
_symmetry.space_group_name_H-M   'P 1'
#
loop_
_entity.id
_entity.type
_entity.pdbx_description
1 polymer ?
#
loop_
_entity_poly.entity_id
_entity_poly.type
_entity_poly.pdbx_seq_one_letter_code
_entity_poly.pdbx_strand_id
1 'polypeptide(L)'
;MRRPLLALAVVLAGCSSQSADDPDWHSSKRATDLVVEEALAAEPPDYARAITAIERSGRPSATVALEAGDLIVAGHREVQPERRPAATLDQGLALLERAASGRGEAADIAPQHLRLWFERGVGSGVYQAMPPRPELARCWRSVEDRELRAAACIAMRAGGR
;
A
#
# COMPACT_ATOMS: atom_id res chain seq x y z
N MET A 1 -35.98 38.90 51.80
CA MET A 1 -34.53 38.60 51.62
C MET A 1 -34.41 37.54 50.54
N ARG A 2 -34.03 37.93 49.31
CA ARG A 2 -33.94 37.06 48.13
C ARG A 2 -32.46 36.74 47.88
N ARG A 3 -32.08 35.45 47.90
CA ARG A 3 -30.77 34.96 47.47
C ARG A 3 -30.83 34.63 45.97
N PRO A 4 -29.86 35.07 45.14
CA PRO A 4 -29.85 34.71 43.72
C PRO A 4 -29.33 33.28 43.51
N LEU A 5 -29.97 32.56 42.60
CA LEU A 5 -29.56 31.27 42.05
C LEU A 5 -28.34 31.48 41.14
N LEU A 6 -27.20 30.90 41.50
CA LEU A 6 -26.04 30.75 40.63
C LEU A 6 -26.29 29.55 39.70
N ALA A 7 -26.47 29.83 38.41
CA ALA A 7 -26.48 28.81 37.36
C ALA A 7 -25.05 28.30 37.15
N LEU A 8 -24.79 27.03 37.48
CA LEU A 8 -23.57 26.33 37.07
C LEU A 8 -23.67 26.02 35.56
N ALA A 9 -22.88 26.72 34.76
CA ALA A 9 -22.61 26.33 33.39
C ALA A 9 -21.65 25.14 33.42
N VAL A 10 -22.17 23.94 33.15
CA VAL A 10 -21.35 22.75 32.87
C VAL A 10 -20.72 22.97 31.49
N VAL A 11 -19.45 23.37 31.48
CA VAL A 11 -18.62 23.35 30.28
C VAL A 11 -18.36 21.88 29.97
N LEU A 12 -19.04 21.37 28.96
CA LEU A 12 -18.69 20.11 28.31
C LEU A 12 -17.29 20.30 27.71
N ALA A 13 -16.27 19.89 28.46
CA ALA A 13 -14.95 19.64 27.92
C ALA A 13 -15.11 18.52 26.87
N GLY A 14 -15.19 18.93 25.61
CA GLY A 14 -15.04 18.01 24.49
C GLY A 14 -13.65 17.40 24.58
N CYS A 15 -13.59 16.13 24.96
CA CYS A 15 -12.42 15.29 24.76
C CYS A 15 -12.27 15.07 23.25
N SER A 16 -11.70 16.05 22.57
CA SER A 16 -11.10 15.86 21.26
C SER A 16 -9.85 15.01 21.48
N SER A 17 -10.02 13.69 21.43
CA SER A 17 -8.92 12.74 21.25
C SER A 17 -8.35 12.91 19.84
N GLN A 18 -7.76 14.07 19.56
CA GLN A 18 -7.00 14.31 18.34
C GLN A 18 -5.65 13.66 18.58
N SER A 19 -5.46 12.45 18.05
CA SER A 19 -4.16 11.77 18.07
C SER A 19 -3.12 12.69 17.44
N ALA A 20 -2.11 13.04 18.23
CA ALA A 20 -1.07 13.99 17.88
C ALA A 20 0.01 13.40 16.93
N ASP A 21 -0.38 12.58 15.95
CA ASP A 21 0.55 11.89 15.03
C ASP A 21 0.29 12.17 13.53
N ASP A 22 -0.57 13.13 13.16
CA ASP A 22 -0.95 13.32 11.75
C ASP A 22 -0.95 14.76 11.20
N PRO A 23 0.16 15.53 11.32
CA PRO A 23 0.34 16.63 10.36
C PRO A 23 1.82 16.86 9.99
N ASP A 24 2.30 16.32 8.86
CA ASP A 24 3.19 17.04 7.91
C ASP A 24 3.53 16.22 6.65
N TRP A 25 3.34 14.90 6.66
CA TRP A 25 3.85 14.09 5.54
C TRP A 25 3.18 14.44 4.20
N HIS A 26 1.94 14.95 4.20
CA HIS A 26 1.24 15.41 2.99
C HIS A 26 1.95 16.56 2.25
N SER A 27 2.69 17.42 2.97
CA SER A 27 3.49 18.50 2.36
C SER A 27 4.70 17.89 1.63
N SER A 28 5.38 16.94 2.28
CA SER A 28 6.48 16.16 1.71
C SER A 28 6.03 15.20 0.59
N LYS A 29 4.76 14.75 0.61
CA LYS A 29 4.21 13.79 -0.34
C LYS A 29 4.33 14.31 -1.77
N ARG A 30 3.93 15.57 -2.00
CA ARG A 30 3.96 16.19 -3.33
C ARG A 30 5.37 16.25 -3.91
N ALA A 31 6.36 16.58 -3.09
CA ALA A 31 7.76 16.60 -3.54
C ALA A 31 8.23 15.20 -3.94
N THR A 32 7.90 14.18 -3.14
CA THR A 32 8.19 12.78 -3.50
C THR A 32 7.42 12.33 -4.74
N ASP A 33 6.14 12.67 -4.88
CA ASP A 33 5.31 12.29 -6.04
C ASP A 33 5.90 12.85 -7.34
N LEU A 34 6.36 14.11 -7.33
CA LEU A 34 7.05 14.70 -8.48
C LEU A 34 8.32 13.92 -8.87
N VAL A 35 9.11 13.49 -7.89
CA VAL A 35 10.32 12.67 -8.15
C VAL A 35 9.95 11.31 -8.73
N VAL A 36 8.87 10.69 -8.24
CA VAL A 36 8.35 9.42 -8.75
C VAL A 36 7.85 9.58 -10.18
N GLU A 37 7.03 10.60 -10.45
CA GLU A 37 6.50 10.90 -11.78
C GLU A 37 7.63 11.15 -12.79
N GLU A 38 8.62 11.97 -12.44
CA GLU A 38 9.77 12.25 -13.28
C GLU A 38 10.60 10.98 -13.56
N ALA A 39 10.81 10.14 -12.55
CA ALA A 39 11.54 8.89 -12.69
C ALA A 39 10.80 7.90 -13.61
N LEU A 40 9.48 7.81 -13.49
CA LEU A 40 8.66 6.93 -14.34
C LEU A 40 8.45 7.45 -15.76
N ALA A 41 8.58 8.77 -15.98
CA ALA A 41 8.54 9.39 -17.30
C ALA A 41 9.87 9.32 -18.06
N ALA A 42 10.95 8.85 -17.43
CA ALA A 42 12.23 8.63 -18.10
C ALA A 42 12.14 7.49 -19.13
N GLU A 43 13.05 7.49 -20.11
CA GLU A 43 13.15 6.45 -21.13
C GLU A 43 14.56 5.81 -21.13
N PRO A 44 14.73 4.61 -20.52
CA PRO A 44 13.70 3.81 -19.86
C PRO A 44 13.28 4.36 -18.47
N PRO A 45 12.12 3.94 -17.93
CA PRO A 45 11.68 4.33 -16.59
C PRO A 45 12.69 3.94 -15.49
N ASP A 46 12.95 4.84 -14.55
CA ASP A 46 13.86 4.61 -13.43
C ASP A 46 13.08 4.18 -12.17
N TYR A 47 12.71 2.90 -12.14
CA TYR A 47 12.04 2.30 -10.99
C TYR A 47 12.87 2.38 -9.70
N ALA A 48 14.21 2.33 -9.80
CA ALA A 48 15.08 2.37 -8.63
C ALA A 48 15.01 3.75 -7.93
N ARG A 49 15.04 4.83 -8.71
CA ARG A 49 14.86 6.21 -8.21
C ARG A 49 13.46 6.40 -7.62
N ALA A 50 12.40 5.92 -8.31
CA ALA A 50 11.03 6.01 -7.81
C ALA A 50 10.84 5.28 -6.47
N ILE A 51 11.28 4.03 -6.37
CA ILE A 51 11.20 3.22 -5.14
C ILE A 51 11.97 3.89 -4.00
N THR A 52 13.21 4.33 -4.26
CA THR A 52 14.05 5.00 -3.26
C THR A 52 13.40 6.29 -2.74
N ALA A 53 12.74 7.06 -3.62
CA ALA A 53 12.03 8.27 -3.24
C ALA A 53 10.86 7.98 -2.29
N ILE A 54 10.09 6.91 -2.56
CA ILE A 54 9.01 6.45 -1.67
C ILE A 54 9.55 5.96 -0.34
N GLU A 55 10.58 5.11 -0.34
CA GLU A 55 11.16 4.53 0.89
C GLU A 55 11.77 5.58 1.83
N ARG A 56 12.29 6.68 1.28
CA ARG A 56 12.85 7.79 2.06
C ARG A 56 11.84 8.88 2.41
N SER A 57 10.59 8.73 1.99
CA SER A 57 9.54 9.70 2.30
C SER A 57 9.11 9.61 3.76
N GLY A 58 8.49 10.67 4.28
CA GLY A 58 7.84 10.66 5.60
C GLY A 58 6.47 9.98 5.62
N ARG A 59 6.10 9.22 4.57
CA ARG A 59 4.78 8.57 4.46
C ARG A 59 4.60 7.52 5.55
N PRO A 60 3.35 7.23 5.96
CA PRO A 60 3.06 6.09 6.83
C PRO A 60 3.63 4.79 6.26
N SER A 61 4.13 3.90 7.11
CA SER A 61 4.81 2.67 6.67
C SER A 61 3.95 1.77 5.78
N ALA A 62 2.63 1.75 6.00
CA ALA A 62 1.69 1.00 5.16
C ALA A 62 1.56 1.61 3.76
N THR A 63 1.58 2.95 3.65
CA THR A 63 1.58 3.68 2.38
C THR A 63 2.88 3.46 1.61
N VAL A 64 4.03 3.52 2.30
CA VAL A 64 5.34 3.19 1.70
C VAL A 64 5.33 1.76 1.15
N ALA A 65 4.81 0.80 1.92
CA ALA A 65 4.75 -0.59 1.50
C ALA A 65 3.80 -0.80 0.30
N LEU A 66 2.65 -0.13 0.27
CA LEU A 66 1.73 -0.16 -0.87
C LEU A 66 2.42 0.37 -2.14
N GLU A 67 2.90 1.60 -2.10
CA GLU A 67 3.43 2.30 -3.27
C GLU A 67 4.75 1.69 -3.78
N ALA A 68 5.68 1.35 -2.88
CA ALA A 68 6.91 0.66 -3.27
C ALA A 68 6.62 -0.75 -3.81
N GLY A 69 5.67 -1.46 -3.20
CA GLY A 69 5.22 -2.78 -3.66
C GLY A 69 4.66 -2.73 -5.08
N ASP A 70 3.78 -1.77 -5.37
CA ASP A 70 3.22 -1.56 -6.70
C ASP A 70 4.29 -1.20 -7.74
N LEU A 71 5.23 -0.33 -7.41
CA LEU A 71 6.33 0.04 -8.32
C LEU A 71 7.21 -1.16 -8.65
N ILE A 72 7.52 -2.01 -7.67
CA ILE A 72 8.30 -3.23 -7.90
C ILE A 72 7.52 -4.17 -8.82
N VAL A 73 6.24 -4.44 -8.53
CA VAL A 73 5.41 -5.33 -9.33
C VAL A 73 5.24 -4.79 -10.76
N ALA A 74 5.03 -3.48 -10.91
CA ALA A 74 4.92 -2.82 -12.21
C ALA A 74 6.23 -2.93 -13.02
N GLY A 75 7.38 -2.68 -12.39
CA GLY A 75 8.69 -2.80 -13.04
C GLY A 75 9.02 -4.23 -13.48
N HIS A 76 8.46 -5.25 -12.82
CA HIS A 76 8.57 -6.65 -13.28
C HIS A 76 7.70 -6.98 -14.50
N ARG A 77 6.96 -6.02 -15.05
CA ARG A 77 6.34 -6.15 -16.39
C ARG A 77 7.32 -5.85 -17.51
N GLU A 78 8.48 -5.25 -17.22
CA GLU A 78 9.51 -4.94 -18.22
C GLU A 78 10.06 -6.22 -18.86
N VAL A 79 10.05 -6.24 -20.19
CA VAL A 79 10.51 -7.40 -20.98
C VAL A 79 12.04 -7.53 -20.88
N GLN A 80 12.75 -6.40 -20.86
CA GLN A 80 14.21 -6.33 -20.74
C GLN A 80 14.63 -6.49 -19.26
N PRO A 81 15.28 -7.60 -18.87
CA PRO A 81 15.63 -7.87 -17.48
C PRO A 81 16.48 -6.79 -16.82
N GLU A 82 17.38 -6.17 -17.57
CA GLU A 82 18.29 -5.11 -17.13
C GLU A 82 17.56 -3.80 -16.77
N ARG A 83 16.30 -3.63 -17.18
CA ARG A 83 15.46 -2.47 -16.86
C ARG A 83 14.56 -2.69 -15.64
N ARG A 84 14.55 -3.92 -15.09
CA ARG A 84 13.72 -4.25 -13.93
C ARG A 84 14.32 -3.65 -12.66
N PRO A 85 13.48 -3.35 -11.65
CA PRO A 85 13.98 -3.01 -10.33
C PRO A 85 14.83 -4.15 -9.78
N ALA A 86 15.86 -3.81 -9.00
CA ALA A 86 16.72 -4.81 -8.35
C ALA A 86 15.96 -5.68 -7.33
N ALA A 87 14.89 -5.13 -6.74
CA ALA A 87 14.00 -5.87 -5.87
C ALA A 87 13.23 -6.94 -6.65
N THR A 88 13.03 -8.12 -6.07
CA THR A 88 12.33 -9.23 -6.71
C THR A 88 10.82 -9.05 -6.70
N LEU A 89 10.12 -9.76 -7.59
CA LEU A 89 8.66 -9.75 -7.61
C LEU A 89 8.06 -10.21 -6.26
N ASP A 90 8.66 -11.23 -5.63
CA ASP A 90 8.25 -11.69 -4.31
C ASP A 90 8.39 -10.63 -3.23
N GLN A 91 9.44 -9.79 -3.29
CA GLN A 91 9.60 -8.66 -2.38
C GLN A 91 8.49 -7.61 -2.59
N GLY A 92 8.16 -7.29 -3.83
CA GLY A 92 7.06 -6.37 -4.16
C GLY A 92 5.71 -6.88 -3.63
N LEU A 93 5.39 -8.15 -3.89
CA LEU A 93 4.18 -8.78 -3.36
C LEU A 93 4.17 -8.83 -1.83
N ALA A 94 5.30 -9.12 -1.17
CA ALA A 94 5.39 -9.12 0.28
C ALA A 94 5.16 -7.73 0.91
N LEU A 95 5.53 -6.66 0.20
CA LEU A 95 5.23 -5.28 0.62
C LEU A 95 3.73 -4.98 0.51
N LEU A 96 3.08 -5.38 -0.58
CA LEU A 96 1.63 -5.27 -0.73
C LEU A 96 0.89 -6.07 0.34
N GLU A 97 1.33 -7.29 0.64
CA GLU A 97 0.78 -8.12 1.71
C GLU A 97 0.93 -7.49 3.09
N ARG A 98 2.06 -6.81 3.34
CA ARG A 98 2.30 -6.03 4.55
C ARG A 98 1.36 -4.83 4.63
N ALA A 99 1.16 -4.11 3.53
CA ALA A 99 0.20 -3.00 3.46
C ALA A 99 -1.22 -3.49 3.75
N ALA A 100 -1.66 -4.60 3.14
CA ALA A 100 -2.96 -5.23 3.36
C ALA A 100 -3.19 -5.72 4.79
N SER A 101 -2.11 -6.05 5.52
CA SER A 101 -2.17 -6.45 6.93
C SER A 101 -2.07 -5.27 7.91
N GLY A 102 -1.90 -4.05 7.38
CA GLY A 102 -1.71 -2.83 8.15
C GLY A 102 -3.01 -2.17 8.61
N ARG A 103 -2.99 -0.84 8.69
CA ARG A 103 -4.14 0.01 9.01
C ARG A 103 -4.13 1.25 8.11
N GLY A 104 -5.27 1.91 8.02
CA GLY A 104 -5.46 3.11 7.18
C GLY A 104 -5.73 2.77 5.72
N GLU A 105 -5.77 3.79 4.88
CA GLU A 105 -6.15 3.70 3.46
C GLU A 105 -5.37 2.63 2.69
N ALA A 106 -4.07 2.49 2.96
CA ALA A 106 -3.24 1.49 2.30
C ALA A 106 -3.70 0.04 2.58
N ALA A 107 -4.28 -0.23 3.75
CA ALA A 107 -4.83 -1.54 4.10
C ALA A 107 -6.16 -1.83 3.37
N ASP A 108 -6.88 -0.81 2.93
CA ASP A 108 -8.11 -0.94 2.14
C ASP A 108 -7.82 -1.08 0.63
N ILE A 109 -6.73 -0.46 0.15
CA ILE A 109 -6.32 -0.49 -1.27
C ILE A 109 -5.53 -1.76 -1.60
N ALA A 110 -4.54 -2.14 -0.77
CA ALA A 110 -3.62 -3.23 -1.09
C ALA A 110 -4.30 -4.58 -1.42
N PRO A 111 -5.39 -5.01 -0.75
CA PRO A 111 -6.13 -6.22 -1.13
C PRO A 111 -6.63 -6.21 -2.57
N GLN A 112 -7.07 -5.05 -3.06
CA GLN A 112 -7.61 -4.89 -4.42
C GLN A 112 -6.50 -5.01 -5.46
N HIS A 113 -5.32 -4.44 -5.18
CA HIS A 113 -4.14 -4.57 -6.04
C HIS A 113 -3.64 -6.02 -6.06
N LEU A 114 -3.58 -6.69 -4.91
CA LEU A 114 -3.23 -8.10 -4.82
C LEU A 114 -4.21 -8.98 -5.60
N ARG A 115 -5.52 -8.73 -5.50
CA ARG A 115 -6.53 -9.41 -6.32
C ARG A 115 -6.25 -9.21 -7.81
N LEU A 116 -6.03 -7.96 -8.24
CA LEU A 116 -5.72 -7.64 -9.63
C LEU A 116 -4.51 -8.44 -10.14
N TRP A 117 -3.41 -8.43 -9.39
CA TRP A 117 -2.17 -9.11 -9.79
C TRP A 117 -2.33 -10.62 -9.81
N PHE A 118 -3.13 -11.22 -8.91
CA PHE A 118 -3.36 -12.66 -8.91
C PHE A 118 -4.34 -13.13 -9.97
N GLU A 119 -5.33 -12.30 -10.33
CA GLU A 119 -6.28 -12.58 -11.41
C GLU A 119 -5.62 -12.45 -12.79
N ARG A 120 -4.77 -11.44 -13.00
CA ARG A 120 -4.18 -11.14 -14.32
C ARG A 120 -2.75 -11.66 -14.49
N GLY A 121 -2.07 -11.99 -13.40
CA GLY A 121 -0.63 -12.21 -13.40
C GLY A 121 0.16 -10.92 -13.53
N VAL A 122 1.48 -11.05 -13.58
CA VAL A 122 2.43 -9.95 -13.80
C VAL A 122 3.23 -10.24 -15.07
N GLY A 123 3.27 -9.27 -15.97
CA GLY A 123 3.81 -9.41 -17.33
C GLY A 123 2.72 -9.44 -18.40
N SER A 124 3.13 -9.58 -19.66
CA SER A 124 2.22 -9.65 -20.81
C SER A 124 2.86 -10.35 -22.00
N GLY A 125 2.05 -11.03 -22.81
CA GLY A 125 2.52 -11.73 -24.01
C GLY A 125 3.42 -12.91 -23.66
N VAL A 126 4.61 -12.97 -24.26
CA VAL A 126 5.55 -14.10 -24.12
C VAL A 126 6.25 -14.10 -22.76
N TYR A 127 6.36 -12.95 -22.11
CA TYR A 127 6.97 -12.83 -20.79
C TYR A 127 5.90 -12.67 -19.70
N GLN A 128 5.85 -13.66 -18.81
CA GLN A 128 4.96 -13.66 -17.66
C GLN A 128 5.79 -13.93 -16.40
N ALA A 129 6.10 -12.86 -15.67
CA ALA A 129 6.86 -12.92 -14.42
C ALA A 129 6.12 -13.70 -13.34
N MET A 130 4.78 -13.62 -13.34
CA MET A 130 3.91 -14.43 -12.50
C MET A 130 2.64 -14.81 -13.27
N PRO A 131 2.36 -16.11 -13.46
CA PRO A 131 1.11 -16.53 -14.07
C PRO A 131 -0.10 -16.29 -13.15
N PRO A 132 -1.31 -16.11 -13.69
CA PRO A 132 -2.53 -16.00 -12.91
C PRO A 132 -2.76 -17.22 -12.01
N ARG A 133 -3.24 -16.99 -10.79
CA ARG A 133 -3.59 -18.06 -9.84
C ARG A 133 -5.03 -17.85 -9.34
N PRO A 134 -6.03 -18.47 -9.99
CA PRO A 134 -7.44 -18.27 -9.65
C PRO A 134 -7.79 -18.61 -8.19
N GLU A 135 -7.08 -19.54 -7.56
CA GLU A 135 -7.27 -19.85 -6.13
C GLU A 135 -6.92 -18.66 -5.24
N LEU A 136 -5.80 -18.00 -5.50
CA LEU A 136 -5.36 -16.84 -4.71
C LEU A 136 -6.26 -15.63 -4.94
N ALA A 137 -6.74 -15.43 -6.17
CA ALA A 137 -7.73 -14.41 -6.48
C ALA A 137 -9.04 -14.62 -5.69
N ARG A 138 -9.54 -15.87 -5.64
CA ARG A 138 -10.71 -16.22 -4.82
C ARG A 138 -10.44 -15.99 -3.34
N CYS A 139 -9.25 -16.36 -2.85
CA CYS A 139 -8.87 -16.12 -1.46
C CYS A 139 -8.92 -14.62 -1.11
N TRP A 140 -8.32 -13.74 -1.93
CA TRP A 140 -8.33 -12.30 -1.64
C TRP A 140 -9.72 -11.69 -1.65
N ARG A 141 -10.65 -12.20 -2.47
CA ARG A 141 -12.04 -11.76 -2.42
C ARG A 141 -12.65 -11.95 -1.03
N SER A 142 -12.43 -13.09 -0.39
CA SER A 142 -12.86 -13.31 1.00
C SER A 142 -12.16 -12.40 2.01
N VAL A 143 -10.98 -11.86 1.70
CA VAL A 143 -10.34 -10.82 2.54
C VAL A 143 -11.01 -9.46 2.34
N GLU A 144 -11.33 -9.09 1.10
CA GLU A 144 -12.10 -7.88 0.78
C GLU A 144 -13.49 -7.91 1.44
N ASP A 145 -14.14 -9.06 1.44
CA ASP A 145 -15.43 -9.33 2.11
C ASP A 145 -15.30 -9.46 3.64
N ARG A 146 -14.08 -9.33 4.19
CA ARG A 146 -13.73 -9.42 5.62
C ARG A 146 -14.02 -10.77 6.28
N GLU A 147 -14.22 -11.82 5.48
CA GLU A 147 -14.43 -13.19 5.94
C GLU A 147 -13.11 -13.86 6.35
N LEU A 148 -12.01 -13.51 5.68
CA LEU A 148 -10.66 -14.01 5.94
C LEU A 148 -9.70 -12.87 6.28
N ARG A 149 -8.63 -13.22 6.99
CA ARG A 149 -7.47 -12.33 7.17
C ARG A 149 -6.52 -12.51 5.99
N ALA A 150 -5.86 -11.42 5.59
CA ALA A 150 -4.79 -11.42 4.59
C ALA A 150 -3.77 -12.57 4.78
N ALA A 151 -3.40 -12.86 6.04
CA ALA A 151 -2.50 -13.95 6.42
C ALA A 151 -2.87 -15.32 5.82
N ALA A 152 -4.16 -15.63 5.65
CA ALA A 152 -4.60 -16.90 5.07
C ALA A 152 -4.18 -17.02 3.59
N CYS A 153 -4.36 -15.95 2.81
CA CYS A 153 -4.00 -15.92 1.40
C CYS A 153 -2.49 -15.84 1.18
N ILE A 154 -1.78 -15.15 2.07
CA ILE A 154 -0.31 -15.10 2.11
C ILE A 154 0.26 -16.52 2.28
N ALA A 155 -0.26 -17.29 3.24
CA ALA A 155 0.16 -18.67 3.47
C ALA A 155 -0.11 -19.57 2.24
N MET A 156 -1.25 -19.40 1.58
CA MET A 156 -1.58 -20.11 0.35
C MET A 156 -0.59 -19.81 -0.78
N ARG A 157 -0.19 -18.53 -0.95
CA ARG A 157 0.77 -18.13 -1.98
C ARG A 157 2.14 -18.75 -1.75
N ALA A 158 2.62 -18.75 -0.51
CA ALA A 158 3.89 -19.32 -0.10
C ALA A 158 3.96 -20.86 -0.26
N GLY A 159 2.89 -21.50 -0.76
CA GLY A 159 2.83 -22.95 -0.95
C GLY A 159 2.59 -23.69 0.36
N GLY A 160 1.71 -23.13 1.21
CA GLY A 160 1.36 -23.67 2.52
C GLY A 160 1.33 -25.21 2.54
N ARG A 161 2.22 -25.77 3.35
CA ARG A 161 2.30 -27.19 3.72
C ARG A 161 1.07 -27.62 4.49
#